data_AF-A0A8S2G0C8-F1
#
_entry.id   AF-A0A8S2G0C8-F1
#
_cell.length_a   1.000
_cell.length_b   1.000
_cell.length_c   1.000
_cell.angle_alpha   90.00
_cell.angle_beta   90.00
_cell.angle_gamma   90.00
#
_symmetry.space_group_name_H-M   'P 1'
#
loop_
_entity.id
_entity.type
_entity.pdbx_description
1 polymer ?
#
loop_
_entity_poly.entity_id
_entity_poly.type
_entity_poly.pdbx_seq_one_letter_code
_entity_poly.pdbx_strand_id
1 'polypeptide(L)'
;MAKSTSTYKRFVKESDIDKAKNVFILNKHEDVTIIWFDDHIDQEIKDLLQQLHHHLVYCSQYQQLINIIDQLQQEKIILIVSGQYSRQTLTIVNDQIDSIYIFCFDFQTYQDLIDLRKKYSKLIGIYTEYNQLFETLERHIHSVHLSIFKLVSVLNKFSCNN
;
A
#
# COMPACT_ATOMS: atom_id res chain seq x y z
N MET A 1 1.54 42.42 3.19
CA MET A 1 2.78 41.85 3.78
C MET A 1 2.70 40.34 3.68
N ALA A 2 3.41 39.75 2.71
CA ALA A 2 3.50 38.30 2.53
C ALA A 2 4.52 37.73 3.52
N LYS A 3 4.12 36.72 4.30
CA LYS A 3 5.03 35.95 5.17
C LYS A 3 5.10 34.50 4.69
N SER A 4 6.15 34.26 3.89
CA SER A 4 6.98 33.05 3.77
C SER A 4 6.33 31.68 4.03
N THR A 5 5.85 31.03 2.97
CA THR A 5 5.67 29.58 2.89
C THR A 5 7.04 28.92 2.70
N SER A 6 7.62 28.35 3.75
CA SER A 6 8.82 27.52 3.60
C SER A 6 8.43 26.16 3.02
N THR A 7 8.63 26.02 1.71
CA THR A 7 8.51 24.77 0.97
C THR A 7 9.58 23.80 1.47
N TYR A 8 9.22 22.88 2.38
CA TYR A 8 10.12 21.78 2.76
C TYR A 8 10.15 20.74 1.62
N LYS A 9 10.89 21.03 0.55
CA LYS A 9 11.35 20.03 -0.41
C LYS A 9 12.54 19.29 0.20
N ARG A 10 12.27 18.18 0.88
CA ARG A 10 13.31 17.20 1.15
C ARG A 10 13.42 16.33 -0.11
N PHE A 11 14.44 16.61 -0.91
CA PHE A 11 14.78 15.80 -2.07
C PHE A 11 15.17 14.40 -1.60
N VAL A 12 14.44 13.38 -2.05
CA VAL A 12 14.90 11.99 -1.99
C VAL A 12 16.28 11.97 -2.67
N LYS A 13 17.31 11.52 -1.95
CA LYS A 13 18.65 11.49 -2.53
C LYS A 13 18.69 10.36 -3.55
N GLU A 14 19.29 10.62 -4.70
CA GLU A 14 19.48 9.64 -5.77
C GLU A 14 20.16 8.36 -5.27
N SER A 15 21.03 8.48 -4.26
CA SER A 15 21.69 7.35 -3.57
C SER A 15 20.74 6.46 -2.77
N ASP A 16 19.63 7.00 -2.28
CA ASP A 16 18.61 6.24 -1.56
C ASP A 16 17.74 5.46 -2.57
N ILE A 17 17.48 6.06 -3.74
CA ILE A 17 16.80 5.44 -4.88
C ILE A 17 17.66 4.31 -5.48
N ASP A 18 18.98 4.49 -5.59
CA ASP A 18 19.87 3.48 -6.18
C ASP A 18 20.15 2.29 -5.24
N LYS A 19 20.11 2.50 -3.92
CA LYS A 19 20.11 1.38 -2.95
C LYS A 19 18.79 0.61 -2.98
N ALA A 20 17.67 1.31 -3.16
CA ALA A 20 16.36 0.72 -3.40
C ALA A 20 16.35 -0.14 -4.68
N LYS A 21 16.80 0.41 -5.82
CA LYS A 21 16.82 -0.30 -7.12
C LYS A 21 17.51 -1.67 -7.06
N ASN A 22 18.62 -1.79 -6.33
CA ASN A 22 19.36 -3.06 -6.23
C ASN A 22 18.65 -4.13 -5.37
N VAL A 23 17.77 -3.72 -4.44
CA VAL A 23 16.94 -4.63 -3.65
C VAL A 23 15.66 -5.04 -4.42
N PHE A 24 15.12 -4.14 -5.25
CA PHE A 24 13.91 -4.37 -6.03
C PHE A 24 14.14 -5.26 -7.27
N ILE A 25 15.32 -5.24 -7.88
CA ILE A 25 15.65 -6.11 -9.05
C ILE A 25 15.72 -7.61 -8.68
N LEU A 26 15.99 -7.94 -7.41
CA LEU A 26 16.08 -9.33 -6.94
C LEU A 26 14.73 -9.96 -6.55
N ASN A 27 13.61 -9.22 -6.63
CA ASN A 27 12.29 -9.68 -6.17
C ASN A 27 11.23 -9.67 -7.27
N LYS A 28 11.41 -10.56 -8.23
CA LYS A 28 10.33 -11.04 -9.10
C LYS A 28 9.45 -12.08 -8.37
N HIS A 29 8.95 -11.77 -7.18
CA HIS A 29 7.90 -12.59 -6.57
C HIS A 29 6.57 -11.86 -6.74
N GLU A 30 5.73 -12.45 -7.58
CA GLU A 30 4.43 -11.99 -8.09
C GLU A 30 3.32 -12.03 -7.01
N ASP A 31 3.69 -12.08 -5.73
CA ASP A 31 2.79 -12.53 -4.66
C ASP A 31 2.03 -11.38 -3.99
N VAL A 32 2.28 -10.12 -4.37
CA VAL A 32 1.61 -8.93 -3.80
C VAL A 32 1.14 -7.99 -4.91
N THR A 33 -0.15 -7.67 -4.91
CA THR A 33 -0.77 -6.64 -5.76
C THR A 33 -1.05 -5.40 -4.92
N ILE A 34 -0.71 -4.20 -5.41
CA ILE A 34 -1.27 -2.96 -4.85
C ILE A 34 -2.46 -2.52 -5.69
N ILE A 35 -3.63 -2.42 -5.08
CA ILE A 35 -4.83 -1.87 -5.71
C ILE A 35 -5.07 -0.48 -5.14
N TRP A 36 -5.23 0.53 -6.00
CA TRP A 36 -5.72 1.85 -5.61
C TRP A 36 -7.15 2.03 -6.12
N PHE A 37 -8.10 2.13 -5.19
CA PHE A 37 -9.51 2.34 -5.45
C PHE A 37 -9.91 3.80 -5.23
N ASP A 38 -10.02 4.53 -6.34
CA ASP A 38 -10.38 5.94 -6.39
C ASP A 38 -10.89 6.29 -7.80
N ASP A 39 -11.88 7.16 -7.89
CA ASP A 39 -12.39 7.68 -9.16
C ASP A 39 -11.55 8.83 -9.74
N HIS A 40 -10.70 9.45 -8.91
CA HIS A 40 -9.83 10.55 -9.30
C HIS A 40 -8.41 10.36 -8.77
N ILE A 41 -7.53 9.77 -9.58
CA ILE A 41 -6.10 9.61 -9.26
C ILE A 41 -5.26 10.44 -10.21
N ASP A 42 -4.53 11.40 -9.67
CA ASP A 42 -3.57 12.22 -10.41
C ASP A 42 -2.43 11.39 -10.99
N GLN A 43 -1.96 11.77 -12.19
CA GLN A 43 -0.88 11.05 -12.87
C GLN A 43 0.42 11.03 -12.05
N GLU A 44 0.73 12.13 -11.35
CA GLU A 44 1.93 12.22 -10.50
C GLU A 44 1.94 11.15 -9.39
N ILE A 45 0.76 10.84 -8.83
CA ILE A 45 0.60 9.81 -7.81
C ILE A 45 0.80 8.41 -8.40
N LYS A 46 0.34 8.18 -9.64
CA LYS A 46 0.59 6.94 -10.36
C LYS A 46 2.08 6.74 -10.63
N ASP A 47 2.75 7.79 -11.08
CA ASP A 47 4.20 7.75 -11.37
C ASP A 47 5.01 7.46 -10.09
N LEU A 48 4.61 8.04 -8.95
CA LEU A 48 5.23 7.75 -7.64
C LEU A 48 5.00 6.30 -7.21
N LEU A 49 3.78 5.77 -7.34
CA LEU A 49 3.49 4.36 -7.03
C LEU A 49 4.28 3.40 -7.92
N GLN A 50 4.43 3.72 -9.20
CA GLN A 50 5.20 2.90 -10.14
C GLN A 50 6.68 2.81 -9.76
N GLN A 51 7.21 3.84 -9.09
CA GLN A 51 8.56 3.78 -8.52
C GLN A 51 8.63 2.89 -7.27
N LEU A 52 7.52 2.73 -6.56
CA LEU A 52 7.45 1.93 -5.32
C LEU A 52 7.16 0.45 -5.58
N HIS A 53 6.34 0.12 -6.59
CA HIS A 53 5.93 -1.26 -6.85
C HIS A 53 5.56 -1.49 -8.33
N HIS A 54 5.84 -2.69 -8.84
CA HIS A 54 5.61 -3.03 -10.25
C HIS A 54 4.21 -3.57 -10.54
N HIS A 55 3.60 -4.31 -9.60
CA HIS A 55 2.24 -4.83 -9.77
C HIS A 55 1.23 -3.87 -9.14
N LEU A 56 0.68 -2.99 -9.99
CA LEU A 56 -0.26 -1.94 -9.60
C LEU A 56 -1.55 -2.06 -10.40
N VAL A 57 -2.68 -1.99 -9.70
CA VAL A 57 -4.01 -1.97 -10.32
C VAL A 57 -4.75 -0.72 -9.85
N TYR A 58 -5.36 -0.02 -10.79
CA TYR A 58 -6.19 1.14 -10.53
C TYR A 58 -7.62 0.83 -10.92
N CYS A 59 -8.57 1.10 -10.04
CA CYS A 59 -9.99 0.95 -10.33
C CYS A 59 -10.77 2.11 -9.73
N SER A 60 -11.87 2.48 -10.38
CA SER A 60 -12.76 3.59 -9.98
C SER A 60 -14.18 3.13 -9.65
N GLN A 61 -14.49 1.86 -9.92
CA GLN A 61 -15.81 1.29 -9.69
C GLN A 61 -15.76 0.15 -8.68
N TYR A 62 -16.70 0.14 -7.75
CA TYR A 62 -16.75 -0.87 -6.70
C TYR A 62 -16.90 -2.30 -7.24
N GLN A 63 -17.73 -2.51 -8.28
CA GLN A 63 -17.86 -3.83 -8.90
C GLN A 63 -16.57 -4.28 -9.59
N GLN A 64 -15.83 -3.33 -10.16
CA GLN A 64 -14.53 -3.60 -10.76
C GLN A 64 -13.54 -4.05 -9.67
N LEU A 65 -13.52 -3.39 -8.52
CA LEU A 65 -12.70 -3.77 -7.37
C LEU A 65 -12.98 -5.22 -6.94
N ILE A 66 -14.25 -5.59 -6.76
CA ILE A 66 -14.64 -6.96 -6.40
C ILE A 66 -14.12 -7.96 -7.42
N ASN A 67 -14.37 -7.69 -8.71
CA ASN A 67 -13.95 -8.59 -9.79
C ASN A 67 -12.42 -8.76 -9.84
N ILE A 68 -11.66 -7.70 -9.56
CA ILE A 68 -10.18 -7.76 -9.49
C ILE A 68 -9.74 -8.63 -8.31
N ILE A 69 -10.30 -8.39 -7.11
CA ILE A 69 -9.99 -9.20 -5.92
C ILE A 69 -10.26 -10.69 -6.18
N ASP A 70 -11.41 -10.99 -6.79
CA ASP A 70 -11.79 -12.37 -7.10
C ASP A 70 -10.88 -13.04 -8.14
N GLN A 71 -10.21 -12.27 -9.01
CA GLN A 71 -9.25 -12.77 -10.00
C GLN A 71 -7.86 -13.03 -9.40
N LEU A 72 -7.48 -12.30 -8.35
CA LEU A 72 -6.17 -12.37 -7.68
C LEU A 72 -6.12 -13.46 -6.60
N GLN A 73 -6.58 -14.68 -6.93
CA GLN A 73 -6.82 -15.76 -5.97
C GLN A 73 -5.58 -16.19 -5.17
N GLN A 74 -4.38 -15.99 -5.73
CA GLN A 74 -3.11 -16.44 -5.15
C GLN A 74 -2.23 -15.28 -4.66
N GLU A 75 -2.64 -14.04 -4.89
CA GLU A 75 -1.85 -12.85 -4.54
C GLU A 75 -2.39 -12.20 -3.26
N LYS A 76 -1.48 -11.63 -2.47
CA LYS A 76 -1.83 -10.77 -1.34
C LYS A 76 -2.13 -9.37 -1.84
N ILE A 77 -3.20 -8.78 -1.35
CA ILE A 77 -3.66 -7.48 -1.82
C ILE A 77 -3.37 -6.42 -0.77
N ILE A 78 -2.60 -5.40 -1.16
CA ILE A 78 -2.51 -4.14 -0.43
C ILE A 78 -3.50 -3.18 -1.08
N LEU A 79 -4.51 -2.77 -0.32
CA LEU A 79 -5.60 -1.95 -0.84
C LEU A 79 -5.48 -0.52 -0.32
N ILE A 80 -5.36 0.44 -1.24
CA ILE A 80 -5.42 1.87 -0.96
C ILE A 80 -6.79 2.36 -1.40
N VAL A 81 -7.54 2.99 -0.49
CA VAL A 81 -8.94 3.36 -0.69
C VAL A 81 -9.12 4.83 -0.39
N SER A 82 -9.78 5.55 -1.29
CA SER A 82 -10.15 6.93 -1.00
C SER A 82 -11.27 7.01 0.03
N GLY A 83 -11.20 7.99 0.92
CA GLY A 83 -12.06 8.11 2.10
C GLY A 83 -13.55 7.91 1.81
N GLN A 84 -14.04 8.45 0.68
CA GLN A 84 -15.43 8.33 0.25
C GLN A 84 -15.91 6.88 0.06
N TYR A 85 -15.00 5.96 -0.26
CA TYR A 85 -15.28 4.54 -0.48
C TYR A 85 -14.94 3.65 0.71
N SER A 86 -14.34 4.20 1.76
CA SER A 86 -13.83 3.45 2.91
C SER A 86 -14.87 2.52 3.54
N ARG A 87 -16.05 3.06 3.90
CA ARG A 87 -17.10 2.30 4.61
C ARG A 87 -17.59 1.10 3.80
N GLN A 88 -17.79 1.30 2.50
CA GLN A 88 -18.22 0.24 1.59
C GLN A 88 -17.12 -0.82 1.43
N THR A 89 -15.88 -0.38 1.23
CA THR A 89 -14.73 -1.27 0.98
C THR A 89 -14.38 -2.13 2.20
N LEU A 90 -14.58 -1.61 3.41
CA LEU A 90 -14.38 -2.38 4.64
C LEU A 90 -15.32 -3.59 4.79
N THR A 91 -16.39 -3.69 3.98
CA THR A 91 -17.32 -4.82 4.03
C THR A 91 -16.84 -6.05 3.25
N ILE A 92 -15.89 -5.90 2.34
CA ILE A 92 -15.37 -6.97 1.46
C ILE A 92 -14.00 -7.50 1.89
N VAL A 93 -13.58 -7.16 3.11
CA VAL A 93 -12.28 -7.58 3.64
C VAL A 93 -12.27 -9.09 3.84
N ASN A 94 -11.45 -9.79 3.04
CA ASN A 94 -11.26 -11.24 3.08
C ASN A 94 -9.79 -11.58 3.38
N ASP A 95 -9.40 -12.86 3.30
CA ASP A 95 -8.04 -13.33 3.60
C ASP A 95 -6.97 -12.98 2.54
N GLN A 96 -7.38 -12.60 1.33
CA GLN A 96 -6.48 -12.14 0.26
C GLN A 96 -6.02 -10.70 0.54
N ILE A 97 -6.89 -9.85 1.07
CA ILE A 97 -6.50 -8.51 1.51
C ILE A 97 -5.56 -8.67 2.70
N ASP A 98 -4.33 -8.24 2.53
CA ASP A 98 -3.34 -8.21 3.59
C ASP A 98 -3.51 -6.95 4.43
N SER A 99 -3.61 -5.81 3.76
CA SER A 99 -3.65 -4.51 4.40
C SER A 99 -4.49 -3.50 3.63
N ILE A 100 -5.08 -2.56 4.39
CA ILE A 100 -5.92 -1.49 3.90
C ILE A 100 -5.39 -0.16 4.40
N TYR A 101 -5.26 0.77 3.47
CA TYR A 101 -4.85 2.15 3.71
C TYR A 101 -5.98 3.04 3.23
N ILE A 102 -6.41 3.97 4.08
CA ILE A 102 -7.43 4.93 3.69
C ILE A 102 -6.75 6.28 3.47
N PHE A 103 -6.96 6.87 2.29
CA PHE A 103 -6.47 8.21 1.98
C PHE A 103 -7.63 9.19 1.90
N CYS A 104 -7.60 10.25 2.69
CA CYS A 104 -8.62 11.31 2.65
C CYS A 104 -8.04 12.67 3.05
N PHE A 105 -8.28 13.72 2.27
CA PHE A 105 -7.85 15.07 2.64
C PHE A 105 -8.61 15.64 3.84
N ASP A 106 -9.87 15.23 4.04
CA ASP A 106 -10.69 15.69 5.16
C ASP A 106 -10.84 14.60 6.24
N PHE A 107 -9.90 14.57 7.17
CA PHE A 107 -9.91 13.63 8.29
C PHE A 107 -11.13 13.78 9.21
N GLN A 108 -11.70 14.99 9.33
CA GLN A 108 -12.81 15.24 10.27
C GLN A 108 -14.06 14.46 9.86
N THR A 109 -14.30 14.34 8.56
CA THR A 109 -15.42 13.58 7.99
C THR A 109 -15.35 12.07 8.27
N TYR A 110 -14.18 11.56 8.66
CA TYR A 110 -13.92 10.12 8.80
C TYR A 110 -13.42 9.74 10.21
N GLN A 111 -13.68 10.56 11.23
CA GLN A 111 -13.27 10.25 12.60
C GLN A 111 -13.87 8.94 13.13
N ASP A 112 -15.07 8.56 12.68
CA ASP A 112 -15.68 7.28 13.00
C ASP A 112 -14.85 6.08 12.51
N LEU A 113 -14.08 6.26 11.42
CA LEU A 113 -13.17 5.22 10.93
C LEU A 113 -12.00 4.94 11.89
N ILE A 114 -11.64 5.90 12.76
CA ILE A 114 -10.61 5.70 13.79
C ILE A 114 -11.05 4.61 14.76
N ASP A 115 -12.33 4.61 15.14
CA ASP A 115 -12.90 3.56 15.98
C ASP A 115 -13.05 2.24 15.22
N LEU A 116 -13.37 2.30 13.93
CA LEU A 116 -13.41 1.11 13.07
C LEU A 116 -12.05 0.43 12.91
N ARG A 117 -10.92 1.14 13.06
CA ARG A 117 -9.58 0.52 13.07
C ARG A 117 -9.43 -0.55 14.15
N LYS A 118 -10.13 -0.43 15.27
CA LYS A 118 -10.15 -1.47 16.32
C LYS A 118 -10.91 -2.72 15.88
N LYS A 119 -11.88 -2.56 14.96
CA LYS A 119 -12.72 -3.64 14.43
C LYS A 119 -12.09 -4.32 13.22
N TYR A 120 -11.37 -3.58 12.38
CA TYR A 120 -10.72 -4.09 11.18
C TYR A 120 -9.21 -4.16 11.38
N SER A 121 -8.71 -5.32 11.79
CA SER A 121 -7.27 -5.54 12.05
C SER A 121 -6.37 -5.27 10.84
N LYS A 122 -6.93 -5.38 9.62
CA LYS A 122 -6.24 -5.12 8.35
C LYS A 122 -6.20 -3.64 7.97
N LEU A 123 -6.93 -2.77 8.67
CA LEU A 123 -6.84 -1.33 8.47
C LEU A 123 -5.58 -0.78 9.15
N ILE A 124 -4.56 -0.52 8.34
CA ILE A 124 -3.25 -0.07 8.82
C ILE A 124 -3.32 1.37 9.31
N GLY A 125 -3.98 2.24 8.55
CA GLY A 125 -4.09 3.65 8.90
C GLY A 125 -4.99 4.45 7.96
N ILE A 126 -5.27 5.67 8.41
CA ILE A 126 -5.97 6.71 7.67
C ILE A 126 -4.97 7.86 7.52
N TYR A 127 -4.81 8.35 6.29
CA TYR A 127 -3.76 9.29 5.91
C TYR A 127 -4.37 10.49 5.20
N THR A 128 -3.92 11.68 5.57
CA THR A 128 -4.26 12.95 4.90
C THR A 128 -3.13 13.46 4.02
N GLU A 129 -1.93 12.91 4.20
CA GLU A 129 -0.70 13.33 3.55
C GLU A 129 -0.10 12.17 2.75
N TYR A 130 0.16 12.39 1.46
CA TYR A 130 0.75 11.37 0.58
C TYR A 130 2.08 10.83 1.13
N ASN A 131 2.94 11.71 1.66
CA ASN A 131 4.25 11.32 2.17
C ASN A 131 4.13 10.28 3.29
N GLN A 132 3.19 10.47 4.23
CA GLN A 132 2.99 9.55 5.34
C GLN A 132 2.42 8.20 4.87
N LEU A 133 1.51 8.23 3.89
CA LEU A 133 0.98 7.04 3.24
C LEU A 133 2.12 6.26 2.59
N PHE A 134 2.91 6.90 1.73
CA PHE A 134 3.97 6.27 0.96
C PHE A 134 5.11 5.75 1.85
N GLU A 135 5.56 6.51 2.85
CA GLU A 135 6.57 6.04 3.81
C GLU A 135 6.09 4.82 4.61
N THR A 136 4.79 4.73 4.90
CA THR A 136 4.24 3.56 5.60
C THR A 136 4.06 2.38 4.67
N LEU A 137 3.62 2.63 3.44
CA LEU A 137 3.47 1.63 2.39
C LEU A 137 4.82 0.98 2.07
N GLU A 138 5.87 1.79 1.85
CA GLU A 138 7.24 1.33 1.60
C GLU A 138 7.75 0.44 2.74
N ARG A 139 7.61 0.90 3.99
CA ARG A 139 8.01 0.11 5.17
C ARG A 139 7.23 -1.19 5.28
N HIS A 140 5.94 -1.18 4.94
CA HIS A 140 5.12 -2.38 5.02
C HIS A 140 5.51 -3.40 3.96
N ILE A 141 5.65 -2.98 2.70
CA ILE A 141 6.14 -3.82 1.60
C ILE A 141 7.49 -4.42 1.97
N HIS A 142 8.41 -3.61 2.52
CA HIS A 142 9.71 -4.08 2.99
C HIS A 142 9.61 -5.09 4.17
N SER A 143 8.66 -4.91 5.09
CA SER A 143 8.47 -5.81 6.23
C SER A 143 7.84 -7.16 5.85
N VAL A 144 6.84 -7.15 4.96
CA VAL A 144 6.26 -8.37 4.36
C VAL A 144 7.37 -9.18 3.68
N HIS A 145 8.23 -8.46 2.96
CA HIS A 145 9.37 -9.02 2.26
C HIS A 145 10.42 -9.67 3.19
N LEU A 146 10.85 -8.97 4.25
CA LEU A 146 11.78 -9.52 5.25
C LEU A 146 11.20 -10.74 5.98
N SER A 147 9.89 -10.80 6.17
CA SER A 147 9.22 -11.92 6.84
C SER A 147 9.21 -13.18 5.97
N ILE A 148 9.01 -13.03 4.65
CA ILE A 148 9.14 -14.12 3.67
C ILE A 148 10.60 -14.60 3.61
N PHE A 149 11.58 -13.69 3.53
CA PHE A 149 12.99 -14.08 3.52
C PHE A 149 13.42 -14.84 4.77
N LYS A 150 12.93 -14.43 5.96
CA LYS A 150 13.12 -15.20 7.19
C LYS A 150 12.50 -16.59 7.08
N LEU A 151 11.25 -16.71 6.63
CA LEU A 151 10.57 -18.00 6.46
C LEU A 151 11.29 -18.92 5.46
N VAL A 152 11.71 -18.41 4.30
CA VAL A 152 12.46 -19.18 3.29
C VAL A 152 13.83 -19.60 3.84
N SER A 153 14.52 -18.74 4.58
CA SER A 153 15.80 -19.11 5.20
C SER A 153 15.65 -20.19 6.29
N VAL A 154 14.51 -20.21 6.97
CA VAL A 154 14.16 -21.23 7.96
C VAL A 154 13.82 -22.55 7.24
N LEU A 155 12.99 -22.52 6.20
CA LEU A 155 12.59 -23.70 5.42
C LEU A 155 13.79 -24.35 4.70
N ASN A 156 14.69 -23.56 4.13
CA ASN A 156 15.90 -24.09 3.49
C ASN A 156 16.88 -24.74 4.48
N LYS A 157 16.91 -24.27 5.74
CA LYS A 157 17.67 -24.95 6.80
C LYS A 157 17.08 -26.31 7.17
N PHE A 158 15.76 -26.50 7.03
CA PHE A 158 15.13 -27.80 7.27
C PHE A 158 15.25 -28.76 6.08
N SER A 159 15.32 -28.24 4.85
CA SER A 159 15.45 -29.09 3.65
C SER A 159 16.86 -29.63 3.40
N CYS A 160 17.90 -29.03 4.01
CA CYS A 160 19.29 -29.51 3.90
C CYS A 160 19.70 -30.52 5.00
N ASN A 161 18.77 -30.95 5.86
CA ASN A 161 19.03 -31.86 6.98
C ASN A 161 18.37 -33.25 6.82
N ASN A 162 17.94 -33.63 5.61
CA ASN A 162 17.47 -34.98 5.28
C ASN A 162 18.33 -35.61 4.18
#